data_AF-A0A0D7A180-F1
#
_entry.id   AF-A0A0D7A180-F1
#
_cell.length_a   1.000
_cell.length_b   1.000
_cell.length_c   1.000
_cell.angle_alpha   90.00
_cell.angle_beta   90.00
_cell.angle_gamma   90.00
#
_symmetry.space_group_name_H-M   'P 1'
#
loop_
_entity.id
_entity.type
_entity.pdbx_description
1 polymer ?
#
loop_
_entity_poly.entity_id
_entity_poly.type
_entity_poly.pdbx_seq_one_letter_code
_entity_poly.pdbx_strand_id
1 'polypeptide(L)'
;MFRSRLAVALGRYSAPQQEERLGPPPAAPSAFPPAHFSSIFTSRLRLSLYSSSHRPISAQAPSPEPCLSPAPARVQHILATRPGTTASSTSTRRPRSGSVIRNSPLRPRVLASDRIRLWSTPFSQDLMKTSSLPQPLVENACSLIYNSFAPATRSTYAAGPLRFTQFCDRWEIPKCDRMPASPTLLTAFVAEFAGSVSGRAINNWLSGLRAWHTMSNAPWPDDHEWLHLSRKSAALSGRNFRRARHAPVSLLHLRTLRQSLDITTPLDACIWAVAVTAFFGCRRLGELLPTSSGRYSPDTVVSRGSTFRENATIEGVFTSFILHLPWTKTTRESGFDLIVTAQPQDPTTCPLRAVRAHLSVSADLPASAPFFSFSSASTPMGYHILTKTAFLTRCAAIWSQHSLDHVLGHSFRIGGAVELLLAGVPPEVVAATGGWTSLAFLTYWRRMEDILPMSTSRAYSAANISQLSCIFESFRSAHHLHDSLDTRTAL
;
A
#
# COMPACT_ATOMS: atom_id res chain seq x y z
N MET A 1 -16.39 7.82 -29.83
CA MET A 1 -16.17 9.04 -30.64
C MET A 1 -14.96 8.98 -31.59
N PHE A 2 -14.24 7.86 -31.72
CA PHE A 2 -13.14 7.72 -32.71
C PHE A 2 -13.42 6.71 -33.83
N ARG A 3 -14.51 5.93 -33.74
CA ARG A 3 -14.96 4.98 -34.79
C ARG A 3 -16.03 5.53 -35.74
N SER A 4 -16.64 6.67 -35.40
CA SER A 4 -17.73 7.28 -36.17
C SER A 4 -17.28 8.42 -37.10
N ARG A 5 -15.97 8.70 -37.20
CA ARG A 5 -15.41 9.75 -38.07
C ARG A 5 -14.60 9.24 -39.26
N LEU A 6 -14.47 7.92 -39.44
CA LEU A 6 -13.81 7.33 -40.61
C LEU A 6 -14.77 6.98 -41.75
N ALA A 7 -16.09 7.00 -41.52
CA ALA A 7 -17.11 6.62 -42.50
C ALA A 7 -17.66 7.79 -43.34
N VAL A 8 -17.06 8.99 -43.24
CA VAL A 8 -17.48 10.18 -44.02
C VAL A 8 -16.45 10.55 -45.11
N ALA A 9 -15.35 9.82 -45.24
CA ALA A 9 -14.29 10.09 -46.22
C ALA A 9 -14.35 9.23 -47.50
N LEU A 10 -15.33 8.33 -47.64
CA LEU A 10 -15.53 7.52 -48.85
C LEU A 10 -16.99 7.66 -49.28
N GLY A 11 -17.27 8.73 -50.01
CA GLY A 11 -18.62 9.06 -50.48
C GLY A 11 -19.23 7.94 -51.31
N ARG A 12 -20.11 7.16 -50.69
CA ARG A 12 -21.15 6.35 -51.35
C ARG A 12 -22.36 6.27 -50.43
N TYR A 13 -23.34 7.13 -50.69
CA TYR A 13 -24.71 7.00 -50.20
C TYR A 13 -25.56 6.53 -51.38
N SER A 14 -26.29 5.43 -51.22
CA SER A 14 -27.47 5.09 -52.03
C SER A 14 -28.44 4.32 -51.12
N ALA A 15 -29.70 4.74 -51.19
CA ALA A 15 -30.80 4.43 -50.28
C ALA A 15 -31.38 3.00 -50.49
N PRO A 16 -32.34 2.54 -49.65
CA PRO A 16 -32.58 1.13 -49.37
C PRO A 16 -33.63 0.48 -50.29
N GLN A 17 -33.52 -0.83 -50.50
CA GLN A 17 -34.61 -1.69 -51.00
C GLN A 17 -34.72 -2.98 -50.17
N GLN A 18 -35.93 -3.56 -50.26
CA GLN A 18 -36.66 -4.40 -49.32
C GLN A 18 -36.14 -5.83 -49.04
N GLU A 19 -36.53 -6.30 -47.85
CA GLU A 19 -36.94 -7.66 -47.44
C GLU A 19 -36.58 -8.87 -48.31
N GLU A 20 -35.89 -9.84 -47.71
CA GLU A 20 -36.32 -11.25 -47.83
C GLU A 20 -35.91 -12.08 -46.59
N ARG A 21 -36.90 -12.77 -46.00
CA ARG A 21 -36.75 -13.71 -44.88
C ARG A 21 -36.20 -15.04 -45.39
N LEU A 22 -35.15 -15.56 -44.77
CA LEU A 22 -34.78 -16.99 -44.84
C LEU A 22 -34.29 -17.47 -43.47
N GLY A 23 -34.80 -18.62 -43.04
CA GLY A 23 -34.71 -19.19 -41.69
C GLY A 23 -33.34 -19.74 -41.27
N PRO A 24 -33.24 -20.34 -40.07
CA PRO A 24 -31.96 -20.65 -39.45
C PRO A 24 -31.38 -21.99 -39.93
N PRO A 25 -30.06 -22.09 -40.18
CA PRO A 25 -29.38 -23.37 -40.31
C PRO A 25 -28.74 -23.84 -38.99
N PRO A 26 -28.38 -25.14 -38.90
CA PRO A 26 -28.34 -25.90 -37.64
C PRO A 26 -26.98 -25.88 -36.91
N ALA A 27 -27.00 -26.43 -35.69
CA ALA A 27 -25.88 -26.53 -34.77
C ALA A 27 -24.67 -27.33 -35.32
N ALA A 28 -23.46 -26.81 -35.05
CA ALA A 28 -22.19 -27.48 -35.31
C ALA A 28 -21.56 -28.04 -34.00
N PRO A 29 -20.83 -29.17 -34.05
CA PRO A 29 -20.38 -29.91 -32.88
C PRO A 29 -19.01 -29.45 -32.32
N SER A 30 -18.87 -29.70 -31.02
CA SER A 30 -17.66 -29.87 -30.20
C SER A 30 -16.28 -29.56 -30.82
N ALA A 31 -15.65 -28.49 -30.36
CA ALA A 31 -14.21 -28.26 -30.47
C ALA A 31 -13.46 -28.87 -29.27
N PHE A 32 -12.41 -29.61 -29.57
CA PHE A 32 -11.39 -30.15 -28.67
C PHE A 32 -10.64 -29.04 -27.91
N PRO A 33 -10.06 -29.33 -26.73
CA PRO A 33 -9.48 -28.34 -25.84
C PRO A 33 -8.08 -27.89 -26.30
N PRO A 34 -7.69 -26.61 -26.09
CA PRO A 34 -6.31 -26.20 -26.26
C PRO A 34 -5.45 -26.64 -25.07
N ALA A 35 -4.21 -27.00 -25.42
CA ALA A 35 -3.16 -27.54 -24.58
C ALA A 35 -2.79 -26.68 -23.36
N HIS A 36 -2.43 -27.38 -22.29
CA HIS A 36 -1.85 -26.86 -21.06
C HIS A 36 -0.55 -26.08 -21.32
N PHE A 37 -0.55 -24.77 -21.04
CA PHE A 37 0.66 -24.04 -20.68
C PHE A 37 0.83 -24.12 -19.16
N SER A 38 1.86 -24.83 -18.73
CA SER A 38 2.28 -24.98 -17.34
C SER A 38 2.73 -23.64 -16.74
N SER A 39 1.86 -23.03 -15.93
CA SER A 39 2.22 -21.94 -15.03
C SER A 39 2.74 -22.52 -13.71
N ILE A 40 4.06 -22.62 -13.56
CA ILE A 40 4.71 -22.79 -12.26
C ILE A 40 4.59 -21.45 -11.52
N PHE A 41 3.44 -21.16 -10.90
CA PHE A 41 3.34 -20.08 -9.91
C PHE A 41 2.07 -20.15 -9.03
N THR A 42 1.59 -21.36 -8.68
CA THR A 42 0.54 -21.51 -7.66
C THR A 42 0.63 -22.85 -6.94
N SER A 43 1.57 -22.98 -5.99
CA SER A 43 1.56 -24.11 -5.04
C SER A 43 2.17 -23.71 -3.69
N ARG A 44 1.49 -22.84 -2.93
CA ARG A 44 1.51 -22.86 -1.45
C ARG A 44 0.23 -22.24 -0.92
N LEU A 45 -0.84 -23.02 -0.93
CA LEU A 45 -1.96 -22.94 0.01
C LEU A 45 -3.01 -23.97 -0.41
N ARG A 46 -2.95 -25.14 0.23
CA ARG A 46 -4.03 -26.11 0.53
C ARG A 46 -3.43 -27.51 0.57
N LEU A 47 -3.35 -28.07 1.77
CA LEU A 47 -3.63 -29.48 2.11
C LEU A 47 -3.07 -29.75 3.52
N SER A 48 -3.96 -29.72 4.51
CA SER A 48 -3.87 -30.65 5.63
C SER A 48 -5.26 -30.81 6.22
N LEU A 49 -6.11 -31.51 5.46
CA LEU A 49 -7.32 -32.15 5.97
C LEU A 49 -7.62 -33.34 5.03
N TYR A 50 -7.15 -34.51 5.42
CA TYR A 50 -7.94 -35.74 5.60
C TYR A 50 -7.01 -36.95 5.63
N SER A 51 -7.04 -37.73 6.71
CA SER A 51 -7.68 -39.05 6.70
C SER A 51 -7.26 -39.84 7.95
N SER A 52 -8.24 -40.26 8.74
CA SER A 52 -8.26 -41.64 9.25
C SER A 52 -9.66 -41.99 9.77
N SER A 53 -10.35 -42.77 8.94
CA SER A 53 -11.13 -43.97 9.27
C SER A 53 -12.09 -43.96 10.47
N HIS A 54 -13.39 -44.07 10.14
CA HIS A 54 -14.43 -44.64 11.00
C HIS A 54 -14.36 -46.17 11.07
N ARG A 55 -14.56 -46.74 12.26
CA ARG A 55 -15.40 -47.93 12.48
C ARG A 55 -16.24 -47.76 13.75
N PRO A 56 -17.42 -48.40 13.84
CA PRO A 56 -18.50 -48.02 14.76
C PRO A 56 -18.59 -48.96 15.97
N ILE A 57 -19.12 -48.49 17.10
CA ILE A 57 -19.88 -49.29 18.07
C ILE A 57 -20.92 -48.38 18.75
N SER A 58 -22.14 -48.90 18.78
CA SER A 58 -23.37 -48.37 19.39
C SER A 58 -23.37 -48.59 20.91
N ALA A 59 -23.89 -47.65 21.70
CA ALA A 59 -25.10 -47.84 22.52
C ALA A 59 -25.23 -46.83 23.68
N GLN A 60 -26.43 -46.23 23.73
CA GLN A 60 -27.23 -45.81 24.90
C GLN A 60 -26.80 -44.59 25.75
N ALA A 61 -27.68 -43.59 25.70
CA ALA A 61 -27.85 -42.54 26.71
C ALA A 61 -28.60 -43.09 27.94
N PRO A 62 -28.37 -42.49 29.12
CA PRO A 62 -29.49 -41.94 29.88
C PRO A 62 -29.21 -40.52 30.43
N SER A 63 -30.31 -39.86 30.78
CA SER A 63 -30.48 -38.48 31.27
C SER A 63 -30.21 -38.34 32.80
N PRO A 64 -30.54 -37.23 33.49
CA PRO A 64 -29.58 -36.28 34.08
C PRO A 64 -29.59 -36.20 35.62
N GLU A 65 -28.70 -35.33 36.17
CA GLU A 65 -28.58 -34.79 37.56
C GLU A 65 -27.44 -35.35 38.45
N PRO A 66 -26.93 -34.60 39.45
CA PRO A 66 -26.67 -33.15 39.53
C PRO A 66 -25.20 -32.82 39.86
N CYS A 67 -24.81 -31.57 39.63
CA CYS A 67 -23.47 -31.03 39.87
C CYS A 67 -22.98 -31.20 41.32
N LEU A 68 -21.82 -31.82 41.50
CA LEU A 68 -20.95 -31.66 42.67
C LEU A 68 -19.55 -31.28 42.18
N SER A 69 -19.16 -30.04 42.51
CA SER A 69 -17.86 -29.45 42.19
C SER A 69 -16.72 -30.13 42.97
N PRO A 70 -15.58 -30.47 42.33
CA PRO A 70 -14.31 -30.55 43.02
C PRO A 70 -13.57 -29.21 42.93
N ALA A 71 -13.06 -28.76 44.07
CA ALA A 71 -12.26 -27.55 44.21
C ALA A 71 -11.04 -27.54 43.25
N PRO A 72 -10.71 -26.41 42.60
CA PRO A 72 -9.55 -26.35 41.74
C PRO A 72 -8.26 -26.24 42.56
N ALA A 73 -7.28 -27.06 42.18
CA ALA A 73 -5.91 -26.99 42.63
C ALA A 73 -5.33 -25.58 42.40
N ARG A 74 -4.60 -25.11 43.42
CA ARG A 74 -3.99 -23.79 43.53
C ARG A 74 -2.85 -23.63 42.51
N VAL A 75 -3.17 -23.18 41.31
CA VAL A 75 -2.18 -22.63 40.36
C VAL A 75 -1.94 -21.17 40.74
N GLN A 76 -0.74 -20.87 41.23
CA GLN A 76 -0.32 -19.50 41.51
C GLN A 76 -0.22 -18.72 40.19
N HIS A 77 -1.29 -17.98 39.86
CA HIS A 77 -1.20 -16.91 38.90
C HIS A 77 -0.37 -15.77 39.50
N ILE A 78 0.83 -15.57 38.96
CA ILE A 78 1.58 -14.32 39.09
C ILE A 78 0.67 -13.23 38.51
N LEU A 79 0.02 -12.48 39.40
CA LEU A 79 -0.66 -11.22 39.09
C LEU A 79 0.40 -10.22 38.63
N ALA A 80 0.67 -10.18 37.33
CA ALA A 80 1.17 -8.98 36.70
C ALA A 80 0.04 -7.94 36.79
N THR A 81 0.12 -7.09 37.80
CA THR A 81 -0.68 -5.88 37.96
C THR A 81 -0.55 -5.04 36.69
N ARG A 82 -1.52 -5.16 35.78
CA ARG A 82 -1.71 -4.18 34.70
C ARG A 82 -2.13 -2.87 35.38
N PRO A 83 -1.49 -1.74 35.07
CA PRO A 83 -1.99 -0.46 35.52
C PRO A 83 -3.41 -0.32 34.97
N GLY A 84 -4.38 -0.11 35.86
CA GLY A 84 -5.72 0.28 35.47
C GLY A 84 -5.61 1.48 34.54
N THR A 85 -6.16 1.35 33.34
CA THR A 85 -6.27 2.47 32.40
C THR A 85 -7.33 3.41 32.95
N THR A 86 -6.98 4.18 33.99
CA THR A 86 -7.64 5.45 34.24
C THR A 86 -7.50 6.24 32.95
N ALA A 87 -8.63 6.71 32.42
CA ALA A 87 -8.64 7.57 31.26
C ALA A 87 -7.80 8.81 31.60
N SER A 88 -6.53 8.80 31.20
CA SER A 88 -5.68 9.97 31.19
C SER A 88 -6.43 11.04 30.42
N SER A 89 -6.88 12.06 31.14
CA SER A 89 -7.45 13.28 30.60
C SER A 89 -6.37 14.02 29.81
N THR A 90 -6.08 13.50 28.62
CA THR A 90 -5.28 14.21 27.63
C THR A 90 -6.06 15.47 27.29
N SER A 91 -5.58 16.61 27.81
CA SER A 91 -6.08 17.96 27.55
C SER A 91 -6.50 18.06 26.07
N THR A 92 -7.80 18.20 25.85
CA THR A 92 -8.37 18.17 24.50
C THR A 92 -7.92 19.42 23.77
N ARG A 93 -6.94 19.27 22.87
CA ARG A 93 -6.50 20.36 21.99
C ARG A 93 -7.71 20.98 21.29
N ARG A 94 -7.76 22.32 21.25
CA ARG A 94 -8.82 23.08 20.58
C ARG A 94 -9.04 22.51 19.17
N PRO A 95 -10.29 22.26 18.73
CA PRO A 95 -10.56 21.78 17.39
C PRO A 95 -9.92 22.69 16.35
N ARG A 96 -9.32 22.09 15.31
CA ARG A 96 -8.83 22.86 14.15
C ARG A 96 -9.99 23.64 13.54
N SER A 97 -9.68 24.78 12.90
CA SER A 97 -10.68 25.55 12.16
C SER A 97 -11.48 24.66 11.20
N GLY A 98 -12.80 24.83 11.17
CA GLY A 98 -13.72 24.00 10.38
C GLY A 98 -13.97 22.58 10.90
N SER A 99 -13.46 22.21 12.09
CA SER A 99 -13.69 20.90 12.73
C SER A 99 -14.58 20.98 13.98
N VAL A 100 -15.43 22.01 14.05
CA VAL A 100 -16.36 22.25 15.17
C VAL A 100 -17.68 21.52 14.90
N ILE A 101 -18.28 20.96 15.95
CA ILE A 101 -19.59 20.30 15.94
C ILE A 101 -20.43 20.87 17.09
N ARG A 102 -21.76 20.69 17.02
CA ARG A 102 -22.65 21.04 18.15
C ARG A 102 -22.29 20.17 19.36
N ASN A 103 -22.30 20.77 20.56
CA ASN A 103 -22.01 20.03 21.79
C ASN A 103 -23.09 18.95 21.99
N SER A 104 -22.67 17.72 22.26
CA SER A 104 -23.58 16.58 22.45
C SER A 104 -22.89 15.50 23.31
N PRO A 105 -23.59 14.86 24.26
CA PRO A 105 -23.02 13.76 25.05
C PRO A 105 -22.64 12.55 24.17
N LEU A 106 -23.29 12.42 23.02
CA LEU A 106 -22.99 11.39 22.01
C LEU A 106 -21.67 11.63 21.26
N ARG A 107 -21.15 12.86 21.29
CA ARG A 107 -19.96 13.30 20.53
C ARG A 107 -19.00 14.04 21.46
N PRO A 108 -18.44 13.36 22.48
CA PRO A 108 -17.50 13.99 23.39
C PRO A 108 -16.27 14.51 22.62
N ARG A 109 -15.63 15.54 23.19
CA ARG A 109 -14.36 16.06 22.66
C ARG A 109 -13.27 15.04 22.93
N VAL A 110 -12.79 14.41 21.86
CA VAL A 110 -11.77 13.36 21.88
C VAL A 110 -10.76 13.59 20.76
N LEU A 111 -9.60 12.92 20.84
CA LEU A 111 -8.63 12.93 19.74
C LEU A 111 -9.27 12.41 18.45
N ALA A 112 -8.78 12.87 17.30
CA ALA A 112 -9.31 12.44 16.01
C ALA A 112 -9.31 10.91 15.90
N SER A 113 -8.19 10.25 16.24
CA SER A 113 -8.06 8.78 16.21
C SER A 113 -9.18 8.04 16.94
N ASP A 114 -9.71 8.60 18.01
CA ASP A 114 -10.65 7.90 18.89
C ASP A 114 -12.11 8.15 18.54
N ARG A 115 -12.43 9.05 17.61
CA ARG A 115 -13.83 9.39 17.24
C ARG A 115 -14.64 8.16 16.83
N ILE A 116 -14.04 7.27 16.04
CA ILE A 116 -14.72 6.08 15.51
C ILE A 116 -15.12 5.12 16.64
N ARG A 117 -14.39 5.14 17.76
CA ARG A 117 -14.66 4.30 18.93
C ARG A 117 -15.54 4.99 19.96
N LEU A 118 -15.26 6.26 20.25
CA LEU A 118 -15.83 7.00 21.39
C LEU A 118 -17.07 7.82 21.03
N TRP A 119 -17.40 7.98 19.75
CA TRP A 119 -18.64 8.63 19.33
C TRP A 119 -19.76 7.61 19.16
N SER A 120 -20.90 7.85 19.81
CA SER A 120 -22.04 6.91 19.90
C SER A 120 -23.33 7.46 19.29
N THR A 121 -24.22 6.63 18.78
CA THR A 121 -25.58 7.02 18.36
C THR A 121 -26.61 6.46 19.33
N PRO A 122 -27.87 6.96 19.31
CA PRO A 122 -28.96 6.32 20.03
C PRO A 122 -29.01 4.81 19.72
N PHE A 123 -28.91 4.44 18.43
CA PHE A 123 -28.80 3.05 17.98
C PHE A 123 -27.70 2.26 18.69
N SER A 124 -26.47 2.77 18.72
CA SER A 124 -25.36 2.07 19.37
C SER A 124 -25.54 1.96 20.90
N GLN A 125 -26.16 2.96 21.53
CA GLN A 125 -26.41 2.93 22.97
C GLN A 125 -27.50 1.92 23.31
N ASP A 126 -28.56 1.84 22.51
CA ASP A 126 -29.63 0.88 22.71
C ASP A 126 -29.13 -0.54 22.48
N LEU A 127 -28.29 -0.77 21.45
CA LEU A 127 -27.66 -2.07 21.23
C LEU A 127 -26.81 -2.50 22.44
N MET A 128 -26.02 -1.59 23.01
CA MET A 128 -25.22 -1.88 24.21
C MET A 128 -26.08 -2.20 25.44
N LYS A 129 -27.24 -1.54 25.60
CA LYS A 129 -28.18 -1.84 26.69
C LYS A 129 -28.87 -3.20 26.52
N THR A 130 -29.15 -3.59 25.27
CA THR A 130 -29.80 -4.88 24.96
C THR A 130 -28.84 -6.07 24.95
N SER A 131 -27.53 -5.83 25.10
CA SER A 131 -26.53 -6.90 25.14
C SER A 131 -26.70 -7.75 26.40
N SER A 132 -26.84 -9.07 26.22
CA SER A 132 -26.84 -10.04 27.31
C SER A 132 -25.45 -10.28 27.92
N LEU A 133 -24.39 -9.78 27.27
CA LEU A 133 -23.01 -9.94 27.74
C LEU A 133 -22.62 -8.86 28.76
N PRO A 134 -21.81 -9.21 29.77
CA PRO A 134 -21.20 -8.24 30.68
C PRO A 134 -20.44 -7.13 29.92
N GLN A 135 -20.64 -5.89 30.35
CA GLN A 135 -20.02 -4.71 29.73
C GLN A 135 -18.49 -4.82 29.50
N PRO A 136 -17.68 -5.33 30.45
CA PRO A 136 -16.23 -5.46 30.24
C PRO A 136 -15.86 -6.38 29.06
N LEU A 137 -16.66 -7.41 28.78
CA LEU A 137 -16.43 -8.30 27.63
C LEU A 137 -16.71 -7.60 26.31
N VAL A 138 -17.79 -6.83 26.23
CA VAL A 138 -18.13 -6.05 25.04
C VAL A 138 -17.08 -4.97 24.78
N GLU A 139 -16.62 -4.28 25.83
CA GLU A 139 -15.55 -3.27 25.71
C GLU A 139 -14.22 -3.87 25.24
N ASN A 140 -13.88 -5.09 25.70
CA ASN A 140 -12.72 -5.82 25.23
C ASN A 140 -12.84 -6.19 23.74
N ALA A 141 -14.01 -6.67 23.31
CA ALA A 141 -14.28 -6.97 21.90
C ALA A 141 -14.18 -5.70 21.03
N CYS A 142 -14.80 -4.60 21.44
CA CYS A 142 -14.68 -3.31 20.75
C CYS A 142 -13.22 -2.83 20.69
N SER A 143 -12.44 -3.02 21.76
CA SER A 143 -11.02 -2.67 21.79
C SER A 143 -10.20 -3.50 20.81
N LEU A 144 -10.49 -4.79 20.68
CA LEU A 144 -9.85 -5.68 19.71
C LEU A 144 -10.14 -5.23 18.26
N ILE A 145 -11.40 -4.93 17.95
CA ILE A 145 -11.80 -4.44 16.61
C ILE A 145 -11.14 -3.08 16.34
N TYR A 146 -11.16 -2.15 17.30
CA TYR A 146 -10.50 -0.86 17.17
C TYR A 146 -8.99 -1.02 16.91
N ASN A 147 -8.36 -2.02 17.54
CA ASN A 147 -6.95 -2.30 17.37
C ASN A 147 -6.58 -2.88 16.01
N SER A 148 -7.53 -3.45 15.27
CA SER A 148 -7.32 -3.91 13.89
C SER A 148 -6.97 -2.76 12.92
N PHE A 149 -7.41 -1.53 13.22
CA PHE A 149 -7.06 -0.36 12.43
C PHE A 149 -5.69 0.18 12.83
N ALA A 150 -4.81 0.42 11.86
CA ALA A 150 -3.54 1.10 12.12
C ALA A 150 -3.77 2.55 12.64
N PRO A 151 -2.90 3.10 13.51
CA PRO A 151 -3.10 4.44 14.10
C PRO A 151 -3.34 5.57 13.08
N ALA A 152 -2.64 5.54 11.95
CA ALA A 152 -2.84 6.50 10.86
C ALA A 152 -4.20 6.34 10.17
N THR A 153 -4.69 5.10 10.04
CA THR A 153 -6.01 4.80 9.49
C THR A 153 -7.10 5.34 10.40
N ARG A 154 -7.01 5.11 11.72
CA ARG A 154 -7.96 5.65 12.71
C ARG A 154 -8.11 7.16 12.58
N SER A 155 -6.98 7.87 12.53
CA SER A 155 -6.95 9.34 12.37
C SER A 155 -7.55 9.81 11.03
N THR A 156 -7.31 9.07 9.95
CA THR A 156 -7.84 9.40 8.61
C THR A 156 -9.35 9.16 8.54
N TYR A 157 -9.80 8.00 9.01
CA TYR A 157 -11.20 7.59 8.98
C TYR A 157 -12.07 8.46 9.88
N ALA A 158 -11.53 8.98 10.98
CA ALA A 158 -12.21 9.90 11.88
C ALA A 158 -12.67 11.22 11.25
N ALA A 159 -12.18 11.56 10.05
CA ALA A 159 -12.71 12.67 9.27
C ALA A 159 -14.13 12.39 8.75
N GLY A 160 -14.47 11.13 8.47
CA GLY A 160 -15.79 10.72 8.00
C GLY A 160 -16.91 11.04 8.98
N PRO A 161 -16.90 10.46 10.20
CA PRO A 161 -17.88 10.76 11.24
C PRO A 161 -17.97 12.26 11.57
N LEU A 162 -16.84 12.99 11.54
CA LEU A 162 -16.84 14.43 11.75
C LEU A 162 -17.63 15.17 10.67
N ARG A 163 -17.31 14.94 9.39
CA ARG A 163 -17.96 15.65 8.27
C ARG A 163 -19.43 15.29 8.16
N PHE A 164 -19.77 14.03 8.38
CA PHE A 164 -21.16 13.58 8.40
C PHE A 164 -21.95 14.20 9.56
N THR A 165 -21.38 14.25 10.76
CA THR A 165 -22.04 14.90 11.90
C THR A 165 -22.29 16.39 11.62
N GLN A 166 -21.32 17.10 11.03
CA GLN A 166 -21.50 18.50 10.63
C GLN A 166 -22.60 18.68 9.58
N PHE A 167 -22.66 17.79 8.59
CA PHE A 167 -23.72 17.76 7.59
C PHE A 167 -25.08 17.52 8.23
N CYS A 168 -25.21 16.50 9.08
CA CYS A 168 -26.47 16.20 9.77
C CYS A 168 -26.90 17.31 10.74
N ASP A 169 -25.96 18.00 11.39
CA ASP A 169 -26.27 19.15 12.26
C ASP A 169 -26.76 20.36 11.46
N ARG A 170 -26.21 20.58 10.26
CA ARG A 170 -26.61 21.67 9.35
C ARG A 170 -28.03 21.47 8.82
N TRP A 171 -28.35 20.23 8.43
CA TRP A 171 -29.64 19.86 7.85
C TRP A 171 -30.63 19.33 8.90
N GLU A 172 -30.30 19.49 10.18
CA GLU A 172 -31.15 19.12 11.32
C GLU A 172 -31.66 17.67 11.30
N ILE A 173 -30.86 16.77 10.72
CA ILE A 173 -31.19 15.34 10.63
C ILE A 173 -31.32 14.76 12.05
N PRO A 174 -32.45 14.14 12.41
CA PRO A 174 -32.68 13.56 13.73
C PRO A 174 -31.58 12.58 14.12
N LYS A 175 -31.21 12.55 15.41
CA LYS A 175 -30.08 11.73 15.90
C LYS A 175 -30.32 10.23 15.67
N CYS A 176 -31.57 9.78 15.68
CA CYS A 176 -31.98 8.39 15.40
C CYS A 176 -31.72 7.99 13.94
N ASP A 177 -31.82 8.92 13.00
CA ASP A 177 -31.72 8.62 11.56
C ASP A 177 -30.27 8.61 11.06
N ARG A 178 -29.31 9.01 11.91
CA ARG A 178 -27.89 9.10 11.56
C ARG A 178 -27.19 7.74 11.57
N MET A 179 -27.78 6.73 12.19
CA MET A 179 -27.28 5.35 12.22
C MET A 179 -28.41 4.38 12.58
N PRO A 180 -28.67 3.34 11.76
CA PRO A 180 -28.01 3.05 10.48
C PRO A 180 -28.34 4.11 9.44
N ALA A 181 -27.33 4.67 8.77
CA ALA A 181 -27.55 5.73 7.80
C ALA A 181 -28.18 5.17 6.53
N SER A 182 -29.30 5.75 6.10
CA SER A 182 -29.99 5.32 4.88
C SER A 182 -29.15 5.61 3.62
N PRO A 183 -29.32 4.84 2.53
CA PRO A 183 -28.64 5.12 1.27
C PRO A 183 -28.92 6.52 0.72
N THR A 184 -30.15 7.01 0.91
CA THR A 184 -30.57 8.36 0.53
C THR A 184 -29.83 9.42 1.34
N LEU A 185 -29.70 9.25 2.65
CA LEU A 185 -28.95 10.17 3.52
C LEU A 185 -27.46 10.21 3.16
N LEU A 186 -26.85 9.05 2.91
CA LEU A 186 -25.46 8.96 2.46
C LEU A 186 -25.26 9.59 1.09
N THR A 187 -26.22 9.42 0.18
CA THR A 187 -26.21 10.03 -1.16
C THR A 187 -26.34 11.56 -1.07
N ALA A 188 -27.22 12.08 -0.22
CA ALA A 188 -27.34 13.51 0.05
C ALA A 188 -26.04 14.08 0.65
N PHE A 189 -25.43 13.36 1.59
CA PHE A 189 -24.11 13.72 2.13
C PHE A 189 -23.04 13.77 1.03
N VAL A 190 -23.02 12.82 0.09
CA VAL A 190 -22.08 12.85 -1.05
C VAL A 190 -22.35 14.06 -1.95
N ALA A 191 -23.63 14.36 -2.23
CA ALA A 191 -24.04 15.46 -3.09
C ALA A 191 -23.62 16.83 -2.52
N GLU A 192 -23.78 17.05 -1.21
CA GLU A 192 -23.36 18.29 -0.52
C GLU A 192 -21.91 18.68 -0.81
N PHE A 193 -21.02 17.69 -0.86
CA PHE A 193 -19.58 17.92 -1.04
C PHE A 193 -19.10 17.66 -2.48
N ALA A 194 -20.00 17.23 -3.37
CA ALA A 194 -19.67 17.03 -4.78
C ALA A 194 -19.25 18.37 -5.40
N GLY A 195 -18.13 18.36 -6.14
CA GLY A 195 -17.60 19.58 -6.74
C GLY A 195 -16.98 20.59 -5.76
N SER A 196 -16.94 20.30 -4.46
CA SER A 196 -16.23 21.12 -3.46
C SER A 196 -14.93 20.48 -2.98
N VAL A 197 -14.80 19.17 -3.13
CA VAL A 197 -13.61 18.39 -2.78
C VAL A 197 -13.34 17.29 -3.80
N SER A 198 -12.16 16.68 -3.74
CA SER A 198 -11.86 15.52 -4.59
C SER A 198 -12.75 14.33 -4.25
N GLY A 199 -13.15 13.54 -5.25
CA GLY A 199 -13.89 12.30 -5.00
C GLY A 199 -13.15 11.30 -4.10
N ARG A 200 -11.81 11.36 -4.04
CA ARG A 200 -11.00 10.57 -3.10
C ARG A 200 -11.25 10.98 -1.65
N ALA A 201 -11.45 12.27 -1.37
CA ALA A 201 -11.76 12.75 -0.03
C ALA A 201 -13.12 12.24 0.44
N ILE A 202 -14.15 12.32 -0.42
CA ILE A 202 -15.48 11.80 -0.14
C ILE A 202 -15.43 10.29 0.11
N ASN A 203 -14.74 9.54 -0.74
CA ASN A 203 -14.56 8.10 -0.53
C ASN A 203 -13.88 7.77 0.80
N ASN A 204 -12.85 8.53 1.19
CA ASN A 204 -12.22 8.36 2.50
C ASN A 204 -13.17 8.66 3.67
N TRP A 205 -14.04 9.68 3.53
CA TRP A 205 -15.06 9.99 4.53
C TRP A 205 -16.09 8.86 4.64
N LEU A 206 -16.57 8.34 3.51
CA LEU A 206 -17.48 7.18 3.48
C LEU A 206 -16.83 5.93 4.08
N SER A 207 -15.54 5.65 3.81
CA SER A 207 -14.82 4.55 4.45
C SER A 207 -14.73 4.74 5.97
N GLY A 208 -14.54 5.97 6.43
CA GLY A 208 -14.57 6.29 7.85
C GLY A 208 -15.95 6.12 8.49
N LEU A 209 -17.02 6.48 7.77
CA LEU A 209 -18.40 6.24 8.20
C LEU A 209 -18.73 4.75 8.25
N ARG A 210 -18.28 3.97 7.25
CA ARG A 210 -18.42 2.52 7.27
C ARG A 210 -17.73 1.92 8.48
N ALA A 211 -16.47 2.30 8.74
CA ALA A 211 -15.75 1.83 9.92
C ALA A 211 -16.45 2.19 11.23
N TRP A 212 -17.09 3.37 11.29
CA TRP A 212 -17.88 3.78 12.43
C TRP A 212 -19.17 2.95 12.60
N HIS A 213 -19.87 2.62 11.52
CA HIS A 213 -21.00 1.68 11.54
C HIS A 213 -20.55 0.28 11.98
N THR A 214 -19.43 -0.21 11.45
CA THR A 214 -18.84 -1.51 11.85
C THR A 214 -18.52 -1.54 13.34
N MET A 215 -17.92 -0.48 13.90
CA MET A 215 -17.64 -0.39 15.34
C MET A 215 -18.91 -0.39 16.20
N SER A 216 -20.02 0.10 15.68
CA SER A 216 -21.33 0.11 16.35
C SER A 216 -22.20 -1.10 16.00
N ASN A 217 -21.67 -2.09 15.26
CA ASN A 217 -22.41 -3.22 14.73
C ASN A 217 -23.71 -2.82 14.01
N ALA A 218 -23.70 -1.69 13.32
CA ALA A 218 -24.83 -1.15 12.57
C ALA A 218 -24.78 -1.63 11.11
N PRO A 219 -25.94 -1.93 10.48
CA PRO A 219 -26.01 -2.17 9.05
C PRO A 219 -25.39 -1.05 8.24
N TRP A 220 -24.66 -1.41 7.18
CA TRP A 220 -24.12 -0.50 6.20
C TRP A 220 -24.66 -0.90 4.82
N PRO A 221 -25.20 0.04 4.01
CA PRO A 221 -25.79 -0.29 2.71
C PRO A 221 -24.67 -0.53 1.67
N ASP A 222 -24.00 -1.67 1.79
CA ASP A 222 -23.07 -2.14 0.77
C ASP A 222 -23.81 -2.29 -0.58
N ASP A 223 -23.15 -1.90 -1.67
CA ASP A 223 -23.62 -2.05 -3.06
C ASP A 223 -24.95 -1.38 -3.45
N HIS A 224 -25.48 -0.46 -2.63
CA HIS A 224 -26.67 0.31 -3.02
C HIS A 224 -26.37 1.23 -4.22
N GLU A 225 -27.15 1.08 -5.30
CA GLU A 225 -26.88 1.72 -6.60
C GLU A 225 -26.81 3.25 -6.52
N TRP A 226 -27.71 3.89 -5.76
CA TRP A 226 -27.68 5.36 -5.59
C TRP A 226 -26.38 5.86 -4.96
N LEU A 227 -25.85 5.15 -3.96
CA LEU A 227 -24.59 5.50 -3.33
C LEU A 227 -23.41 5.25 -4.29
N HIS A 228 -23.49 4.20 -5.09
CA HIS A 228 -22.49 3.93 -6.13
C HIS A 228 -22.46 5.04 -7.20
N LEU A 229 -23.61 5.38 -7.78
CA LEU A 229 -23.74 6.39 -8.83
C LEU A 229 -23.39 7.78 -8.32
N SER A 230 -23.78 8.15 -7.10
CA SER A 230 -23.42 9.44 -6.51
C SER A 230 -21.91 9.58 -6.27
N ARG A 231 -21.23 8.52 -5.84
CA ARG A 231 -19.76 8.50 -5.73
C ARG A 231 -19.08 8.70 -7.09
N LYS A 232 -19.62 8.09 -8.15
CA LYS A 232 -19.14 8.27 -9.54
C LYS A 232 -19.33 9.72 -9.99
N SER A 233 -20.52 10.29 -9.78
CA SER A 233 -20.82 11.69 -10.10
C SER A 233 -19.94 12.68 -9.32
N ALA A 234 -19.75 12.46 -8.02
CA ALA A 234 -18.88 13.29 -7.19
C ALA A 234 -17.40 13.19 -7.61
N ALA A 235 -16.94 12.03 -8.10
CA ALA A 235 -15.59 11.86 -8.63
C ALA A 235 -15.35 12.59 -9.95
N LEU A 236 -16.39 12.75 -10.78
CA LEU A 236 -16.38 13.56 -12.00
C LEU A 236 -16.38 15.05 -11.66
N SER A 237 -17.30 15.47 -10.80
CA SER A 237 -17.43 16.87 -10.36
C SER A 237 -16.18 17.35 -9.62
N GLY A 238 -15.56 16.49 -8.81
CA GLY A 238 -14.34 16.77 -8.06
C GLY A 238 -13.04 16.69 -8.88
N ARG A 239 -13.09 16.66 -10.22
CA ARG A 239 -11.90 16.49 -11.07
C ARG A 239 -10.87 17.61 -10.89
N ASN A 240 -11.32 18.85 -10.71
CA ASN A 240 -10.47 20.03 -10.54
C ASN A 240 -9.74 20.04 -9.19
N PHE A 241 -10.24 19.29 -8.20
CA PHE A 241 -9.62 19.15 -6.87
C PHE A 241 -8.64 17.98 -6.79
N ARG A 242 -8.39 17.28 -7.90
CA ARG A 242 -7.40 16.21 -7.94
C ARG A 242 -6.01 16.84 -7.85
N ARG A 243 -5.20 16.34 -6.92
CA ARG A 243 -3.79 16.71 -6.85
C ARG A 243 -3.06 16.15 -8.07
N ALA A 244 -2.11 16.93 -8.58
CA ALA A 244 -1.15 16.45 -9.56
C ALA A 244 -0.46 15.18 -9.04
N ARG A 245 -0.13 14.28 -9.97
CA ARG A 245 0.68 13.10 -9.63
C ARG A 245 2.06 13.59 -9.20
N HIS A 246 2.62 12.98 -8.16
CA HIS A 246 3.95 13.35 -7.70
C HIS A 246 4.98 13.03 -8.80
N ALA A 247 5.86 13.98 -9.09
CA ALA A 247 6.99 13.78 -9.98
C ALA A 247 7.95 12.72 -9.40
N PRO A 248 8.58 11.88 -10.24
CA PRO A 248 9.67 11.00 -9.82
C PRO A 248 10.89 11.82 -9.40
N VAL A 249 11.63 11.35 -8.39
CA VAL A 249 13.05 11.74 -8.25
C VAL A 249 13.75 11.25 -9.52
N SER A 250 14.59 12.08 -10.14
CA SER A 250 15.37 11.69 -11.33
C SER A 250 16.85 11.48 -10.99
N LEU A 251 17.64 10.90 -11.91
CA LEU A 251 19.09 10.86 -11.74
C LEU A 251 19.71 12.26 -11.61
N LEU A 252 19.14 13.28 -12.25
CA LEU A 252 19.59 14.66 -12.07
C LEU A 252 19.44 15.10 -10.62
N HIS A 253 18.30 14.83 -9.98
CA HIS A 253 18.11 15.10 -8.55
C HIS A 253 19.16 14.40 -7.69
N LEU A 254 19.48 13.13 -7.97
CA LEU A 254 20.50 12.40 -7.24
C LEU A 254 21.92 12.96 -7.46
N ARG A 255 22.28 13.30 -8.70
CA ARG A 255 23.59 13.89 -9.02
C ARG A 255 23.77 15.25 -8.37
N THR A 256 22.77 16.13 -8.48
CA THR A 256 22.78 17.44 -7.81
C THR A 256 22.88 17.29 -6.29
N LEU A 257 22.13 16.35 -5.71
CA LEU A 257 22.22 16.05 -4.28
C LEU A 257 23.64 15.58 -3.91
N ARG A 258 24.22 14.63 -4.65
CA ARG A 258 25.57 14.13 -4.39
C ARG A 258 26.65 15.21 -4.49
N GLN A 259 26.54 16.11 -5.47
CA GLN A 259 27.49 17.20 -5.69
C GLN A 259 27.44 18.28 -4.60
N SER A 260 26.27 18.44 -3.95
CA SER A 260 26.05 19.45 -2.91
C SER A 260 26.34 18.94 -1.50
N LEU A 261 26.57 17.64 -1.33
CA LEU A 261 26.78 16.98 -0.03
C LEU A 261 28.26 16.65 0.18
N ASP A 262 28.76 16.95 1.38
CA ASP A 262 30.08 16.50 1.83
C ASP A 262 29.97 15.15 2.55
N ILE A 263 30.26 14.07 1.82
CA ILE A 263 30.18 12.69 2.33
C ILE A 263 31.22 12.35 3.40
N THR A 264 32.14 13.25 3.71
CA THR A 264 33.05 13.09 4.86
C THR A 264 32.38 13.52 6.17
N THR A 265 31.30 14.30 6.10
CA THR A 265 30.52 14.69 7.28
C THR A 265 29.48 13.64 7.63
N PRO A 266 29.25 13.34 8.94
CA PRO A 266 28.30 12.30 9.36
C PRO A 266 26.88 12.51 8.82
N LEU A 267 26.37 13.75 8.84
CA LEU A 267 25.01 14.07 8.41
C LEU A 267 24.83 13.86 6.91
N ASP A 268 25.71 14.45 6.09
CA ASP A 268 25.54 14.42 4.63
C ASP A 268 25.84 13.02 4.07
N ALA A 269 26.77 12.26 4.66
CA ALA A 269 26.97 10.84 4.34
C ALA A 269 25.70 10.01 4.59
N CYS A 270 25.04 10.22 5.74
CA CYS A 270 23.79 9.56 6.10
C CYS A 270 22.66 9.91 5.13
N ILE A 271 22.50 11.19 4.80
CA ILE A 271 21.50 11.65 3.83
C ILE A 271 21.76 11.03 2.46
N TRP A 272 23.00 11.00 2.01
CA TRP A 272 23.34 10.39 0.73
C TRP A 272 23.01 8.89 0.71
N ALA A 273 23.40 8.15 1.75
CA ALA A 273 23.12 6.73 1.89
C ALA A 273 21.60 6.44 1.86
N VAL A 274 20.79 7.24 2.55
CA VAL A 274 19.32 7.12 2.49
C VAL A 274 18.80 7.38 1.08
N ALA A 275 19.26 8.44 0.41
CA ALA A 275 18.75 8.85 -0.88
C ALA A 275 18.91 7.73 -1.93
N VAL A 276 20.11 7.16 -2.04
CA VAL A 276 20.39 6.08 -3.01
C VAL A 276 19.75 4.77 -2.59
N THR A 277 19.70 4.44 -1.30
CA THR A 277 19.03 3.23 -0.81
C THR A 277 17.52 3.29 -1.07
N ALA A 278 16.90 4.45 -0.82
CA ALA A 278 15.48 4.67 -1.07
C ALA A 278 15.15 4.63 -2.57
N PHE A 279 16.02 5.22 -3.38
CA PHE A 279 15.86 5.29 -4.83
C PHE A 279 16.04 3.90 -5.47
N PHE A 280 17.23 3.30 -5.41
CA PHE A 280 17.50 2.03 -6.09
C PHE A 280 16.80 0.84 -5.43
N GLY A 281 16.48 0.93 -4.14
CA GLY A 281 15.63 -0.03 -3.45
C GLY A 281 14.13 0.14 -3.71
N CYS A 282 13.71 1.18 -4.44
CA CYS A 282 12.30 1.53 -4.63
C CYS A 282 11.52 1.63 -3.29
N ARG A 283 12.12 2.18 -2.22
CA ARG A 283 11.55 2.15 -0.87
C ARG A 283 10.71 3.37 -0.53
N ARG A 284 9.72 3.18 0.35
CA ARG A 284 9.08 4.34 0.99
C ARG A 284 10.00 4.84 2.09
N LEU A 285 10.22 6.16 2.19
CA LEU A 285 11.07 6.69 3.26
C LEU A 285 10.62 6.33 4.68
N GLY A 286 9.33 6.08 4.90
CA GLY A 286 8.84 5.66 6.22
C GLY A 286 9.23 4.24 6.62
N GLU A 287 9.77 3.45 5.69
CA GLU A 287 10.34 2.11 5.95
C GLU A 287 11.82 2.22 6.37
N LEU A 288 12.49 3.33 6.05
CA LEU A 288 13.91 3.56 6.34
C LEU A 288 14.15 4.55 7.48
N LEU A 289 13.27 5.56 7.61
CA LEU A 289 13.43 6.67 8.56
C LEU A 289 12.18 6.83 9.44
N PRO A 290 12.36 7.09 10.75
CA PRO A 290 11.24 7.40 11.63
C PRO A 290 10.65 8.78 11.30
N THR A 291 9.38 8.97 11.67
CA THR A 291 8.69 10.26 11.47
C THR A 291 9.23 11.35 12.41
N SER A 292 9.69 10.96 13.60
CA SER A 292 10.32 11.81 14.60
C SER A 292 11.25 10.95 15.46
N SER A 293 12.30 11.55 16.03
CA SER A 293 13.26 10.85 16.91
C SER A 293 12.57 10.09 18.04
N GLY A 294 11.67 10.73 18.79
CA GLY A 294 10.91 10.10 19.88
C GLY A 294 9.85 9.06 19.46
N ARG A 295 9.75 8.72 18.17
CA ARG A 295 8.88 7.66 17.65
C ARG A 295 9.67 6.54 16.96
N TYR A 296 10.98 6.49 17.18
CA TYR A 296 11.78 5.36 16.77
C TYR A 296 11.41 4.12 17.60
N SER A 297 11.26 2.98 16.92
CA SER A 297 11.23 1.65 17.53
C SER A 297 11.96 0.70 16.57
N PRO A 298 12.83 -0.21 17.10
CA PRO A 298 13.54 -1.20 16.30
C PRO A 298 12.59 -2.21 15.62
N ASP A 299 11.35 -2.32 16.08
CA ASP A 299 10.33 -3.19 15.47
C ASP A 299 9.76 -2.60 14.18
N THR A 300 9.97 -1.30 13.95
CA THR A 300 9.36 -0.57 12.82
C THR A 300 10.38 0.07 11.89
N VAL A 301 11.56 0.40 12.40
CA VAL A 301 12.65 0.99 11.64
C VAL A 301 13.92 0.22 11.95
N VAL A 302 14.66 -0.12 10.90
CA VAL A 302 15.89 -0.91 10.99
C VAL A 302 16.93 -0.26 11.92
N SER A 303 17.49 -1.05 12.82
CA SER A 303 18.59 -0.68 13.71
C SER A 303 19.95 -1.05 13.11
N ARG A 304 21.04 -0.50 13.65
CA ARG A 304 22.41 -0.86 13.26
C ARG A 304 22.78 -2.31 13.58
N GLY A 305 22.21 -2.86 14.64
CA GLY A 305 22.36 -4.27 15.00
C GLY A 305 21.54 -5.23 14.14
N SER A 306 20.75 -4.72 13.18
CA SER A 306 20.03 -5.56 12.22
C SER A 306 20.98 -6.24 11.24
N THR A 307 20.45 -7.19 10.48
CA THR A 307 21.18 -7.89 9.43
C THR A 307 21.49 -6.94 8.27
N PHE A 308 22.74 -6.52 8.17
CA PHE A 308 23.35 -5.92 6.99
C PHE A 308 24.37 -6.91 6.42
N ARG A 309 24.17 -7.36 5.18
CA ARG A 309 25.06 -8.30 4.50
C ARG A 309 25.46 -7.74 3.16
N GLU A 310 26.69 -7.99 2.77
CA GLU A 310 27.21 -7.63 1.46
C GLU A 310 27.46 -8.91 0.67
N ASN A 311 26.97 -8.95 -0.57
CA ASN A 311 27.20 -10.08 -1.46
C ASN A 311 28.35 -9.73 -2.41
N ALA A 312 29.24 -10.70 -2.64
CA ALA A 312 30.33 -10.59 -3.59
C ALA A 312 30.31 -11.76 -4.59
N THR A 313 30.88 -11.55 -5.76
CA THR A 313 31.22 -12.64 -6.68
C THR A 313 32.33 -13.50 -6.10
N ILE A 314 32.59 -14.66 -6.72
CA ILE A 314 33.72 -15.53 -6.38
C ILE A 314 35.06 -14.75 -6.50
N GLU A 315 35.12 -13.79 -7.41
CA GLU A 315 36.28 -12.90 -7.64
C GLU A 315 36.39 -11.76 -6.62
N GLY A 316 35.52 -11.71 -5.60
CA GLY A 316 35.54 -10.70 -4.54
C GLY A 316 34.91 -9.36 -4.94
N VAL A 317 34.27 -9.26 -6.10
CA VAL A 317 33.59 -8.03 -6.54
C VAL A 317 32.23 -7.93 -5.85
N PHE A 318 32.03 -6.91 -5.02
CA PHE A 318 30.75 -6.71 -4.34
C PHE A 318 29.65 -6.31 -5.31
N THR A 319 28.56 -7.09 -5.34
CA THR A 319 27.46 -6.95 -6.30
C THR A 319 26.21 -6.33 -5.70
N SER A 320 25.99 -6.46 -4.40
CA SER A 320 24.79 -5.95 -3.71
C SER A 320 24.98 -5.92 -2.20
N PHE A 321 24.06 -5.23 -1.51
CA PHE A 321 23.83 -5.44 -0.09
C PHE A 321 22.39 -5.84 0.19
N ILE A 322 22.20 -6.49 1.33
CA ILE A 322 20.92 -6.87 1.91
C ILE A 322 20.77 -6.16 3.25
N LEU A 323 19.64 -5.48 3.43
CA LEU A 323 19.26 -4.83 4.68
C LEU A 323 17.87 -5.32 5.10
N HIS A 324 17.77 -6.03 6.21
CA HIS A 324 16.46 -6.48 6.69
C HIS A 324 15.67 -5.31 7.30
N LEU A 325 14.53 -4.98 6.69
CA LEU A 325 13.58 -4.01 7.21
C LEU A 325 12.58 -4.73 8.12
N PRO A 326 12.47 -4.37 9.41
CA PRO A 326 11.65 -5.11 10.37
C PRO A 326 10.14 -4.96 10.13
N TRP A 327 9.73 -3.89 9.42
CA TRP A 327 8.34 -3.64 9.12
C TRP A 327 8.11 -3.04 7.74
N THR A 328 7.09 -3.52 7.04
CA THR A 328 6.51 -2.80 5.90
C THR A 328 4.99 -2.77 5.97
N LYS A 329 4.38 -1.87 5.20
CA LYS A 329 2.91 -1.77 5.15
C LYS A 329 2.23 -3.07 4.74
N THR A 330 2.87 -3.86 3.87
CA THR A 330 2.28 -5.05 3.25
C THR A 330 2.65 -6.34 3.97
N THR A 331 3.87 -6.45 4.50
CA THR A 331 4.35 -7.65 5.21
C THR A 331 4.27 -7.52 6.72
N ARG A 332 3.95 -6.34 7.25
CA ARG A 332 3.88 -6.05 8.69
C ARG A 332 5.17 -6.50 9.38
N GLU A 333 5.07 -7.18 10.53
CA GLU A 333 6.18 -7.62 11.36
C GLU A 333 7.02 -8.75 10.73
N SER A 334 6.57 -9.36 9.62
CA SER A 334 7.42 -10.29 8.85
C SER A 334 8.57 -9.59 8.14
N GLY A 335 8.54 -8.25 8.06
CA GLY A 335 9.61 -7.46 7.49
C GLY A 335 9.81 -7.65 5.99
N PHE A 336 10.94 -7.17 5.47
CA PHE A 336 11.31 -7.28 4.06
C PHE A 336 12.84 -7.17 3.90
N ASP A 337 13.44 -8.12 3.20
CA ASP A 337 14.85 -8.04 2.83
C ASP A 337 15.04 -7.08 1.66
N LEU A 338 15.55 -5.89 1.97
CA LEU A 338 15.91 -4.91 0.97
C LEU A 338 17.23 -5.33 0.32
N ILE A 339 17.16 -5.72 -0.95
CA ILE A 339 18.32 -6.03 -1.78
C ILE A 339 18.58 -4.85 -2.72
N VAL A 340 19.77 -4.26 -2.65
CA VAL A 340 20.17 -3.15 -3.54
C VAL A 340 21.48 -3.50 -4.23
N THR A 341 21.45 -3.45 -5.56
CA THR A 341 22.62 -3.74 -6.41
C THR A 341 23.65 -2.62 -6.32
N ALA A 342 24.92 -2.99 -6.21
CA ALA A 342 26.04 -2.07 -6.32
C ALA A 342 26.20 -1.58 -7.76
N GLN A 343 26.71 -0.37 -7.93
CA GLN A 343 27.02 0.22 -9.24
C GLN A 343 28.50 0.59 -9.30
N PRO A 344 29.43 -0.38 -9.33
CA PRO A 344 30.86 -0.10 -9.31
C PRO A 344 31.33 0.80 -10.48
N GLN A 345 30.62 0.75 -11.61
CA GLN A 345 30.87 1.56 -12.81
C GLN A 345 30.51 3.04 -12.65
N ASP A 346 29.61 3.39 -11.72
CA ASP A 346 29.38 4.78 -11.29
C ASP A 346 29.66 4.89 -9.77
N PRO A 347 30.95 5.02 -9.41
CA PRO A 347 31.40 5.27 -8.05
C PRO A 347 30.61 6.29 -7.25
N THR A 348 30.10 7.33 -7.91
CA THR A 348 29.50 8.48 -7.25
C THR A 348 28.06 8.21 -6.85
N THR A 349 27.35 7.37 -7.60
CA THR A 349 25.96 6.94 -7.32
C THR A 349 25.83 5.55 -6.72
N CYS A 350 26.93 4.81 -6.58
CA CYS A 350 26.95 3.46 -6.05
C CYS A 350 26.33 3.36 -4.63
N PRO A 351 25.19 2.66 -4.46
CA PRO A 351 24.50 2.58 -3.18
C PRO A 351 25.33 1.92 -2.09
N LEU A 352 26.04 0.85 -2.43
CA LEU A 352 26.90 0.13 -1.51
C LEU A 352 28.01 1.03 -0.96
N ARG A 353 28.67 1.81 -1.83
CA ARG A 353 29.71 2.76 -1.40
C ARG A 353 29.15 3.85 -0.49
N ALA A 354 27.96 4.37 -0.79
CA ALA A 354 27.31 5.37 0.04
C ALA A 354 26.99 4.84 1.44
N VAL A 355 26.45 3.62 1.54
CA VAL A 355 26.15 2.97 2.83
C VAL A 355 27.44 2.68 3.61
N ARG A 356 28.49 2.18 2.96
CA ARG A 356 29.79 1.97 3.61
C ARG A 356 30.38 3.27 4.17
N ALA A 357 30.37 4.35 3.39
CA ALA A 357 30.87 5.65 3.83
C ALA A 357 30.07 6.19 5.04
N HIS A 358 28.74 6.06 5.01
CA HIS A 358 27.89 6.41 6.15
C HIS A 358 28.24 5.61 7.42
N LEU A 359 28.41 4.29 7.28
CA LEU A 359 28.74 3.43 8.41
C LEU A 359 30.14 3.74 8.95
N SER A 360 31.13 4.03 8.09
CA SER A 360 32.51 4.33 8.50
C SER A 360 32.64 5.68 9.20
N VAL A 361 31.97 6.74 8.71
CA VAL A 361 32.03 8.08 9.30
C VAL A 361 31.31 8.14 10.66
N SER A 362 30.47 7.16 10.95
CA SER A 362 29.75 7.04 12.22
C SER A 362 29.94 5.64 12.83
N ALA A 363 31.16 5.12 12.85
CA ALA A 363 31.45 3.75 13.26
C ALA A 363 31.05 3.44 14.72
N ASP A 364 31.22 4.41 15.63
CA ASP A 364 31.10 4.21 17.08
C ASP A 364 29.64 4.19 17.61
N LEU A 365 28.64 4.20 16.72
CA LEU A 365 27.24 4.20 17.14
C LEU A 365 26.81 2.82 17.68
N PRO A 366 25.99 2.78 18.75
CA PRO A 366 25.55 1.53 19.34
C PRO A 366 24.63 0.75 18.41
N ALA A 367 24.59 -0.58 18.57
CA ALA A 367 23.74 -1.48 17.78
C ALA A 367 22.23 -1.16 17.88
N SER A 368 21.80 -0.56 19.00
CA SER A 368 20.41 -0.14 19.21
C SER A 368 20.02 1.12 18.43
N ALA A 369 20.98 1.91 17.94
CA ALA A 369 20.71 3.10 17.15
C ALA A 369 20.03 2.73 15.82
N PRO A 370 19.12 3.57 15.29
CA PRO A 370 18.59 3.39 13.94
C PRO A 370 19.72 3.35 12.92
N PHE A 371 19.60 2.50 11.89
CA PHE A 371 20.62 2.29 10.85
C PHE A 371 21.08 3.61 10.23
N PHE A 372 20.13 4.48 9.88
CA PHE A 372 20.37 5.83 9.39
C PHE A 372 20.38 6.85 10.53
N SER A 373 21.44 6.78 11.34
CA SER A 373 21.78 7.77 12.38
C SER A 373 23.23 8.19 12.20
N PHE A 374 23.56 9.42 12.59
CA PHE A 374 24.88 10.00 12.39
C PHE A 374 25.47 10.50 13.71
N SER A 375 26.79 10.39 13.85
CA SER A 375 27.51 10.82 15.04
C SER A 375 27.36 12.32 15.28
N SER A 376 27.24 12.70 16.54
CA SER A 376 27.17 14.10 16.95
C SER A 376 27.58 14.26 18.40
N ALA A 377 28.65 15.02 18.63
CA ALA A 377 29.08 15.41 19.97
C ALA A 377 28.09 16.35 20.67
N SER A 378 27.12 16.91 19.93
CA SER A 378 26.14 17.86 20.45
C SER A 378 25.01 17.21 21.27
N THR A 379 24.93 15.87 21.32
CA THR A 379 23.87 15.16 22.05
C THR A 379 24.47 14.27 23.13
N PRO A 380 23.80 14.12 24.29
CA PRO A 380 24.23 13.19 25.33
C PRO A 380 24.30 11.73 24.86
N MET A 381 23.53 11.39 23.82
CA MET A 381 23.53 10.06 23.21
C MET A 381 24.72 9.82 22.25
N GLY A 382 25.47 10.87 21.89
CA GLY A 382 26.58 10.80 20.94
C GLY A 382 26.15 10.70 19.47
N TYR A 383 24.85 10.70 19.17
CA TYR A 383 24.32 10.65 17.80
C TYR A 383 22.96 11.34 17.66
N HIS A 384 22.60 11.62 16.40
CA HIS A 384 21.27 12.09 15.99
C HIS A 384 20.58 11.05 15.11
N ILE A 385 19.28 10.88 15.31
CA ILE A 385 18.43 10.06 14.45
C ILE A 385 18.00 10.89 13.24
N LEU A 386 18.36 10.47 12.03
CA LEU A 386 17.88 11.13 10.83
C LEU A 386 16.37 10.85 10.68
N THR A 387 15.56 11.90 10.76
CA THR A 387 14.10 11.78 10.58
C THR A 387 13.73 11.99 9.12
N LYS A 388 12.60 11.41 8.70
CA LYS A 388 12.05 11.64 7.36
C LYS A 388 11.87 13.13 7.04
N THR A 389 11.44 13.93 8.02
CA THR A 389 11.24 15.38 7.85
C THR A 389 12.57 16.08 7.63
N ALA A 390 13.57 15.84 8.47
CA ALA A 390 14.89 16.46 8.33
C ALA A 390 15.55 16.10 6.99
N PHE A 391 15.48 14.82 6.59
CA PHE A 391 15.98 14.36 5.30
C PHE A 391 15.32 15.11 4.12
N LEU A 392 13.98 15.18 4.10
CA LEU A 392 13.27 15.87 3.03
C LEU A 392 13.53 17.38 3.02
N THR A 393 13.64 18.01 4.19
CA THR A 393 13.98 19.44 4.29
C THR A 393 15.35 19.72 3.69
N ARG A 394 16.37 18.91 4.00
CA ARG A 394 17.71 19.07 3.43
C ARG A 394 17.72 18.85 1.92
N CYS A 395 17.06 17.80 1.43
CA CYS A 395 16.97 17.55 -0.02
C CYS A 395 16.25 18.71 -0.75
N ALA A 396 15.12 19.19 -0.20
CA ALA A 396 14.37 20.29 -0.78
C ALA A 396 15.18 21.60 -0.81
N ALA A 397 15.95 21.89 0.24
CA ALA A 397 16.82 23.07 0.28
C ALA A 397 17.92 23.05 -0.79
N ILE A 398 18.49 21.87 -1.07
CA ILE A 398 19.49 21.70 -2.14
C ILE A 398 18.82 21.81 -3.50
N TRP A 399 17.73 21.07 -3.74
CA TRP A 399 17.08 21.04 -5.05
C TRP A 399 16.46 22.39 -5.45
N SER A 400 15.96 23.17 -4.49
CA SER A 400 15.42 24.50 -4.78
C SER A 400 16.50 25.48 -5.26
N GLN A 401 17.73 25.38 -4.76
CA GLN A 401 18.87 26.19 -5.22
C GLN A 401 19.22 25.91 -6.70
N HIS A 402 18.91 24.71 -7.17
CA HIS A 402 19.14 24.28 -8.56
C HIS A 402 17.88 24.32 -9.43
N SER A 403 16.80 24.96 -8.97
CA SER A 403 15.53 25.05 -9.70
C SER A 403 14.93 23.69 -10.10
N LEU A 404 15.19 22.66 -9.31
CA LEU A 404 14.61 21.33 -9.51
C LEU A 404 13.24 21.23 -8.84
N ASP A 405 12.39 20.37 -9.40
CA ASP A 405 11.03 20.16 -8.91
C ASP A 405 10.99 19.76 -7.43
N HIS A 406 10.01 20.31 -6.71
CA HIS A 406 9.78 19.88 -5.33
C HIS A 406 9.19 18.47 -5.30
N VAL A 407 9.99 17.51 -4.84
CA VAL A 407 9.60 16.10 -4.71
C VAL A 407 9.31 15.71 -3.26
N LEU A 408 8.51 14.65 -3.09
CA LEU A 408 8.08 14.15 -1.77
C LEU A 408 8.75 12.83 -1.46
N GLY A 409 8.65 12.35 -0.21
CA GLY A 409 9.23 11.06 0.17
C GLY A 409 8.73 9.85 -0.65
N HIS A 410 7.56 9.95 -1.29
CA HIS A 410 7.07 8.91 -2.19
C HIS A 410 7.75 8.94 -3.58
N SER A 411 8.27 10.10 -3.98
CA SER A 411 8.91 10.32 -5.27
C SER A 411 10.20 9.53 -5.44
N PHE A 412 10.90 9.16 -4.36
CA PHE A 412 12.07 8.26 -4.42
C PHE A 412 11.68 6.87 -4.95
N ARG A 413 10.62 6.28 -4.40
CA ARG A 413 10.09 4.99 -4.86
C ARG A 413 9.60 5.04 -6.32
N ILE A 414 8.99 6.16 -6.72
CA ILE A 414 8.57 6.36 -8.11
C ILE A 414 9.79 6.50 -9.01
N GLY A 415 10.77 7.33 -8.62
CA GLY A 415 12.00 7.57 -9.35
C GLY A 415 12.81 6.31 -9.59
N GLY A 416 13.03 5.52 -8.54
CA GLY A 416 13.73 4.24 -8.66
C GLY A 416 13.05 3.26 -9.62
N ALA A 417 11.73 3.14 -9.55
CA ALA A 417 10.99 2.26 -10.44
C ALA A 417 11.12 2.71 -11.90
N VAL A 418 10.97 4.01 -12.14
CA VAL A 418 11.12 4.61 -13.49
C VAL A 418 12.54 4.40 -14.00
N GLU A 419 13.55 4.65 -13.18
CA GLU A 419 14.95 4.51 -13.58
C GLU A 419 15.31 3.07 -13.92
N LEU A 420 14.89 2.10 -13.10
CA LEU A 420 15.15 0.68 -13.39
C LEU A 420 14.42 0.23 -14.67
N LEU A 421 13.19 0.69 -14.90
CA LEU A 421 12.46 0.40 -16.13
C LEU A 421 13.14 1.03 -17.36
N LEU A 422 13.67 2.26 -17.22
CA LEU A 422 14.44 2.93 -18.28
C LEU A 422 15.84 2.32 -18.48
N ALA A 423 16.42 1.68 -17.47
CA ALA A 423 17.59 0.83 -17.66
C ALA A 423 17.24 -0.48 -18.40
N GLY A 424 15.94 -0.77 -18.55
CA GLY A 424 15.40 -1.96 -19.20
C GLY A 424 15.46 -3.20 -18.31
N VAL A 425 15.44 -3.01 -16.99
CA VAL A 425 15.22 -4.09 -16.02
C VAL A 425 13.79 -4.61 -16.21
N PRO A 426 13.60 -5.94 -16.28
CA PRO A 426 12.27 -6.51 -16.46
C PRO A 426 11.28 -6.05 -15.38
N PRO A 427 10.04 -5.70 -15.74
CA PRO A 427 9.01 -5.25 -14.81
C PRO A 427 8.85 -6.07 -13.52
N GLU A 428 8.91 -7.39 -13.62
CA GLU A 428 8.80 -8.34 -12.52
C GLU A 428 9.97 -8.24 -11.55
N VAL A 429 11.18 -7.97 -12.06
CA VAL A 429 12.37 -7.72 -11.23
C VAL A 429 12.22 -6.38 -10.52
N VAL A 430 11.78 -5.32 -11.20
CA VAL A 430 11.50 -4.02 -10.56
C VAL A 430 10.41 -4.16 -9.49
N ALA A 431 9.36 -4.94 -9.78
CA ALA A 431 8.29 -5.24 -8.84
C ALA A 431 8.82 -5.95 -7.59
N ALA A 432 9.68 -6.95 -7.76
CA ALA A 432 10.36 -7.63 -6.66
C ALA A 432 11.29 -6.69 -5.87
N THR A 433 12.12 -5.90 -6.56
CA THR A 433 13.02 -4.90 -5.97
C THR A 433 12.28 -3.91 -5.10
N GLY A 434 11.05 -3.51 -5.44
CA GLY A 434 10.23 -2.63 -4.62
C GLY A 434 9.24 -3.33 -3.69
N GLY A 435 9.19 -4.66 -3.66
CA GLY A 435 8.28 -5.43 -2.80
C GLY A 435 6.80 -5.25 -3.18
N TRP A 436 6.50 -5.08 -4.47
CA TRP A 436 5.13 -5.08 -4.97
C TRP A 436 4.67 -6.51 -5.25
N THR A 437 3.54 -6.91 -4.66
CA THR A 437 2.90 -8.21 -4.90
C THR A 437 1.63 -8.11 -5.74
N SER A 438 1.26 -6.90 -6.18
CA SER A 438 0.03 -6.64 -6.94
C SER A 438 0.27 -5.67 -8.09
N LEU A 439 -0.70 -5.63 -9.02
CA LEU A 439 -0.72 -4.71 -10.16
C LEU A 439 -0.75 -3.21 -9.79
N ALA A 440 -0.85 -2.87 -8.50
CA ALA A 440 -0.62 -1.51 -8.03
C ALA A 440 0.76 -0.96 -8.46
N PHE A 441 1.72 -1.83 -8.76
CA PHE A 441 3.00 -1.48 -9.37
C PHE A 441 2.86 -0.65 -10.66
N LEU A 442 1.87 -0.94 -11.51
CA LEU A 442 1.68 -0.22 -12.78
C LEU A 442 1.44 1.28 -12.59
N THR A 443 0.96 1.70 -11.40
CA THR A 443 0.80 3.13 -11.09
C THR A 443 2.11 3.90 -10.96
N TYR A 444 3.25 3.20 -10.86
CA TYR A 444 4.61 3.74 -10.75
C TYR A 444 5.31 3.87 -12.11
N TRP A 445 4.73 3.32 -13.19
CA TRP A 445 5.21 3.53 -14.56
C TRP A 445 4.91 4.97 -14.98
N ARG A 446 5.67 5.92 -14.45
CA ARG A 446 5.73 7.28 -14.97
C ARG A 446 6.61 7.27 -16.21
N ARG A 447 6.35 8.17 -17.16
CA ARG A 447 7.04 8.19 -18.47
C ARG A 447 6.78 6.93 -19.31
N MET A 448 5.51 6.56 -19.44
CA MET A 448 5.12 5.39 -20.26
C MET A 448 5.51 5.60 -21.73
N GLU A 449 5.47 6.85 -22.18
CA GLU A 449 5.94 7.33 -23.47
C GLU A 449 7.41 7.01 -23.75
N ASP A 450 8.24 6.82 -22.72
CA ASP A 450 9.65 6.43 -22.85
C ASP A 450 9.85 4.93 -22.58
N ILE A 451 9.17 4.40 -21.56
CA ILE A 451 9.31 3.00 -21.13
C ILE A 451 8.76 2.05 -22.21
N LEU A 452 7.56 2.32 -22.74
CA LEU A 452 6.91 1.40 -23.68
C LEU A 452 7.69 1.29 -25.01
N PRO A 453 8.12 2.38 -25.67
CA PRO A 453 8.93 2.24 -26.88
C PRO A 453 10.25 1.52 -26.63
N MET A 454 10.91 1.75 -25.50
CA MET A 454 12.17 1.05 -25.19
C MET A 454 11.98 -0.46 -25.01
N SER A 455 10.94 -0.88 -24.28
CA SER A 455 10.67 -2.31 -24.08
C SER A 455 10.21 -2.99 -25.36
N THR A 456 9.35 -2.31 -26.15
CA THR A 456 8.82 -2.87 -27.39
C THR A 456 9.85 -2.88 -28.51
N SER A 457 10.67 -1.83 -28.68
CA SER A 457 11.71 -1.80 -29.72
C SER A 457 12.78 -2.87 -29.50
N ARG A 458 13.17 -3.14 -28.25
CA ARG A 458 14.09 -4.25 -27.94
C ARG A 458 13.55 -5.60 -28.39
N ALA A 459 12.24 -5.85 -28.23
CA ALA A 459 11.61 -7.09 -28.68
C ALA A 459 11.75 -7.29 -30.20
N TYR A 460 11.81 -6.20 -30.97
CA TYR A 460 12.00 -6.20 -32.42
C TYR A 460 13.44 -5.89 -32.85
N SER A 461 14.42 -5.97 -31.95
CA SER A 461 15.82 -5.78 -32.35
C SER A 461 16.27 -6.90 -33.28
N ALA A 462 17.05 -6.56 -34.31
CA ALA A 462 17.53 -7.54 -35.30
C ALA A 462 18.23 -8.74 -34.64
N ALA A 463 19.01 -8.49 -33.57
CA ALA A 463 19.64 -9.56 -32.79
C ALA A 463 18.63 -10.52 -32.16
N ASN A 464 17.54 -10.01 -31.57
CA ASN A 464 16.49 -10.86 -30.99
C ASN A 464 15.70 -11.60 -32.08
N ILE A 465 15.43 -10.96 -33.21
CA ILE A 465 14.78 -11.60 -34.37
C ILE A 465 15.66 -12.74 -34.88
N SER A 466 16.96 -12.51 -35.10
CA SER A 466 17.91 -13.54 -35.52
C SER A 466 18.01 -14.67 -34.50
N GLN A 467 18.02 -14.36 -33.21
CA GLN A 467 18.02 -15.37 -32.15
C GLN A 467 16.75 -16.23 -32.19
N LEU A 468 15.58 -15.61 -32.38
CA LEU A 468 14.32 -16.34 -32.54
C LEU A 468 14.34 -17.22 -33.78
N SER A 469 14.82 -16.73 -34.93
CA SER A 469 14.98 -17.53 -36.14
C SER A 469 15.87 -18.74 -35.90
N CYS A 470 16.99 -18.60 -35.18
CA CYS A 470 17.86 -19.71 -34.80
C CYS A 470 17.15 -20.74 -33.89
N ILE A 471 16.34 -20.28 -32.94
CA ILE A 471 15.55 -21.16 -32.06
C ILE A 471 14.51 -21.94 -32.88
N PHE A 472 13.80 -21.27 -33.79
CA PHE A 472 12.81 -21.92 -34.66
C PHE A 472 13.46 -22.96 -35.58
N GLU A 473 14.61 -22.65 -36.19
CA GLU A 473 15.35 -23.62 -37.01
C GLU A 473 15.84 -24.81 -36.20
N SER A 474 16.30 -24.57 -34.98
CA SER A 474 16.75 -25.64 -34.08
C SER A 474 15.59 -26.56 -33.70
N PHE A 475 14.42 -25.99 -33.39
CA PHE A 475 13.19 -26.74 -33.10
C PHE A 475 12.70 -27.53 -34.32
N ARG A 476 12.66 -26.88 -35.49
CA ARG A 476 12.26 -27.52 -36.76
C ARG A 476 13.13 -28.73 -37.06
N SER A 477 14.45 -28.58 -36.91
CA SER A 477 15.44 -29.65 -37.11
C SER A 477 15.24 -30.79 -36.09
N ALA A 478 15.05 -30.47 -34.81
CA ALA A 478 14.88 -31.47 -33.75
C ALA A 478 13.57 -32.28 -33.87
N HIS A 479 12.54 -31.72 -34.51
CA HIS A 479 11.23 -32.35 -34.67
C HIS A 479 10.93 -32.82 -36.10
N HIS A 480 11.93 -32.80 -37.00
CA HIS A 480 11.82 -33.24 -38.39
C HIS A 480 10.64 -32.60 -39.15
N LEU A 481 10.40 -31.31 -38.91
CA LEU A 481 9.33 -30.57 -39.56
C LEU A 481 9.74 -30.14 -40.97
N HIS A 482 8.78 -30.20 -41.91
CA HIS A 482 8.99 -29.96 -43.34
C HIS A 482 9.52 -28.54 -43.66
N ASP A 483 10.37 -28.43 -44.69
CA ASP A 483 11.11 -27.21 -45.06
C ASP A 483 10.24 -26.04 -45.54
N SER A 484 8.96 -26.27 -45.81
CA SER A 484 7.99 -25.20 -46.15
C SER A 484 7.72 -24.21 -44.99
N LEU A 485 8.35 -24.41 -43.84
CA LEU A 485 8.30 -23.55 -42.66
C LEU A 485 9.61 -22.78 -42.42
N ASP A 486 10.55 -22.76 -43.37
CA ASP A 486 11.82 -22.04 -43.26
C ASP A 486 11.58 -20.53 -43.09
N THR A 487 11.84 -20.05 -41.87
CA THR A 487 11.56 -18.65 -41.47
C THR A 487 12.63 -17.68 -41.94
N ARG A 488 13.72 -18.15 -42.58
CA ARG A 488 14.81 -17.29 -43.07
C ARG A 488 14.41 -16.41 -44.26
N THR A 489 13.29 -16.71 -44.92
CA THR A 489 12.79 -15.94 -46.08
C THR A 489 11.56 -15.07 -45.77
N ALA A 490 11.00 -15.17 -44.56
CA ALA A 490 9.72 -14.54 -44.19
C ALA A 490 9.83 -13.38 -43.18
N LEU A 491 11.02 -13.09 -42.67
CA LEU A 491 11.35 -11.97 -41.76
C LEU A 491 12.46 -11.13 -42.39
#